data_AF-A0AAN6L2X1-F1
#
_entry.id   AF-A0AAN6L2X1-F1
#
_cell.length_a   1.000
_cell.length_b   1.000
_cell.length_c   1.000
_cell.angle_alpha   90.00
_cell.angle_beta   90.00
_cell.angle_gamma   90.00
#
_symmetry.space_group_name_H-M   'P 1'
#
loop_
_entity.id
_entity.type
_entity.pdbx_description
1 polymer ?
#
loop_
_entity_poly.entity_id
_entity_poly.type
_entity_poly.pdbx_seq_one_letter_code
_entity_poly.pdbx_strand_id
1 'polypeptide(L)'
;MFHDDAYIATGWHQGGIDVIIEASKKGFAMQDEGFMYILHRIIGQTVDVQGVVERGGFEMDNEANCRFSFVLEKRKGKRGVVVYTLLFDKDKMVPVSPGREYVILKEEASKYPSGYRYMA
;
A
#
# COMPACT_ATOMS: atom_id res chain seq x y z
N MET A 1 -2.49 -18.72 -9.68
CA MET A 1 -2.82 -18.15 -8.35
C MET A 1 -4.26 -17.61 -8.34
N PHE A 2 -4.68 -16.86 -9.36
CA PHE A 2 -6.05 -16.35 -9.52
C PHE A 2 -6.83 -17.10 -10.61
N HIS A 3 -8.16 -17.00 -10.59
CA HIS A 3 -9.01 -17.30 -11.76
C HIS A 3 -9.11 -16.06 -12.66
N ASP A 4 -9.45 -16.26 -13.94
CA ASP A 4 -9.42 -15.22 -14.98
C ASP A 4 -10.49 -14.14 -14.75
N ASP A 5 -11.52 -14.45 -13.97
CA ASP A 5 -12.61 -13.56 -13.56
C ASP A 5 -12.41 -12.96 -12.15
N ALA A 6 -11.21 -13.08 -11.57
CA ALA A 6 -10.99 -12.60 -10.22
C ALA A 6 -11.20 -11.08 -10.11
N TYR A 7 -11.88 -10.66 -9.05
CA TYR A 7 -12.07 -9.26 -8.71
C TYR A 7 -11.08 -8.84 -7.61
N ILE A 8 -10.42 -7.72 -7.82
CA ILE A 8 -9.46 -7.17 -6.88
C ILE A 8 -9.95 -5.81 -6.43
N ALA A 9 -10.02 -5.62 -5.11
CA ALA A 9 -10.37 -4.34 -4.51
C ALA A 9 -9.27 -3.91 -3.54
N THR A 10 -8.41 -2.99 -3.97
CA THR A 10 -7.43 -2.33 -3.11
C THR A 10 -7.93 -0.93 -2.74
N GLY A 11 -7.25 -0.23 -1.82
CA GLY A 11 -7.58 1.15 -1.49
C GLY A 11 -7.40 2.14 -2.65
N TRP A 12 -6.51 1.84 -3.62
CA TRP A 12 -6.14 2.76 -4.70
C TRP A 12 -6.70 2.36 -6.08
N HIS A 13 -7.09 1.10 -6.27
CA HIS A 13 -7.70 0.62 -7.51
C HIS A 13 -8.60 -0.58 -7.26
N GLN A 14 -9.70 -0.66 -8.01
CA GLN A 14 -10.61 -1.79 -7.97
C GLN A 14 -10.99 -2.21 -9.39
N GLY A 15 -11.06 -3.52 -9.64
CA GLY A 15 -11.40 -4.04 -10.96
C GLY A 15 -11.14 -5.53 -11.12
N GLY A 16 -11.42 -6.04 -12.31
CA GLY A 16 -11.01 -7.38 -12.71
C GLY A 16 -9.49 -7.52 -12.76
N ILE A 17 -9.00 -8.76 -12.68
CA ILE A 17 -7.57 -9.04 -12.59
C ILE A 17 -6.75 -8.42 -13.73
N ASP A 18 -7.25 -8.47 -14.97
CA ASP A 18 -6.53 -7.90 -16.11
C ASP A 18 -6.40 -6.37 -16.00
N VAL A 19 -7.46 -5.71 -15.53
CA VAL A 19 -7.45 -4.25 -15.30
C VAL A 19 -6.38 -3.89 -14.27
N ILE A 20 -6.28 -4.68 -13.20
CA ILE A 20 -5.32 -4.46 -12.12
C ILE A 20 -3.90 -4.76 -12.57
N ILE A 21 -3.69 -5.79 -13.39
CA ILE A 21 -2.39 -6.10 -13.98
C ILE A 21 -1.92 -4.94 -14.85
N GLU A 22 -2.79 -4.41 -15.71
CA GLU A 22 -2.45 -3.29 -16.58
C GLU A 22 -2.22 -1.99 -15.80
N ALA A 23 -3.06 -1.70 -14.80
CA ALA A 23 -2.85 -0.56 -13.89
C ALA A 23 -1.52 -0.68 -13.14
N SER A 24 -1.19 -1.87 -12.65
CA SER A 24 0.08 -2.14 -11.97
C SER A 24 1.26 -1.90 -12.91
N LYS A 25 1.26 -2.50 -14.11
CA LYS A 25 2.33 -2.30 -15.11
C LYS A 25 2.56 -0.82 -15.42
N LYS A 26 1.48 -0.05 -15.61
CA LYS A 26 1.57 1.40 -15.84
C LYS A 26 2.19 2.12 -14.65
N GLY A 27 1.71 1.83 -13.44
CA GLY A 27 2.28 2.42 -12.22
C GLY A 27 3.77 2.10 -12.04
N PHE A 28 4.17 0.85 -12.30
CA PHE A 28 5.58 0.45 -12.29
C PHE A 28 6.41 1.18 -13.35
N ALA A 29 5.88 1.41 -14.55
CA ALA A 29 6.59 2.13 -15.61
C ALA A 29 6.78 3.64 -15.31
N MET A 30 5.93 4.22 -14.45
CA MET A 30 5.95 5.63 -14.07
C MET A 30 6.77 5.92 -12.79
N GLN A 31 7.59 4.97 -12.33
CA GLN A 31 8.41 5.14 -11.12
C GLN A 31 9.35 6.34 -11.21
N ASP A 32 9.99 6.55 -12.36
CA ASP A 32 10.91 7.67 -12.59
C ASP A 32 10.18 9.03 -12.61
N GLU A 33 8.86 9.02 -12.79
CA GLU A 33 7.99 10.20 -12.74
C GLU A 33 7.43 10.46 -11.34
N GLY A 34 7.89 9.71 -10.32
CA GLY A 34 7.45 9.84 -8.94
C GLY A 34 6.09 9.18 -8.64
N PHE A 35 5.60 8.31 -9.52
CA PHE A 35 4.39 7.54 -9.24
C PHE A 35 4.67 6.45 -8.18
N MET A 36 3.64 6.16 -7.39
CA MET A 36 3.73 5.35 -6.17
C MET A 36 4.21 3.90 -6.46
N TYR A 37 5.31 3.50 -5.81
CA TYR A 37 5.88 2.16 -5.88
C TYR A 37 5.41 1.29 -4.70
N ILE A 38 4.35 0.51 -4.93
CA ILE A 38 3.76 -0.34 -3.87
C ILE A 38 4.22 -1.79 -4.05
N LEU A 39 5.12 -2.24 -3.17
CA LEU A 39 5.47 -3.65 -3.01
C LEU A 39 4.95 -4.19 -1.67
N HIS A 40 4.10 -5.21 -1.72
CA HIS A 40 3.68 -5.93 -0.52
C HIS A 40 4.77 -6.94 -0.13
N ARG A 41 5.53 -6.64 0.93
CA ARG A 41 6.59 -7.51 1.45
C ARG A 41 5.99 -8.57 2.38
N ILE A 42 5.95 -9.83 1.97
CA ILE A 42 5.81 -10.96 2.90
C ILE A 42 7.22 -11.48 3.19
N ILE A 43 7.77 -11.04 4.34
CA ILE A 43 8.99 -11.48 5.05
C ILE A 43 10.27 -11.69 4.19
N GLY A 44 11.29 -10.86 4.47
CA GLY A 44 12.70 -11.28 4.43
C GLY A 44 13.38 -11.36 3.06
N GLN A 45 13.57 -10.24 2.36
CA GLN A 45 14.70 -10.07 1.44
C GLN A 45 15.31 -8.68 1.57
N THR A 46 16.64 -8.62 1.53
CA THR A 46 17.46 -7.43 1.31
C THR A 46 17.37 -7.04 -0.15
N VAL A 47 16.46 -6.12 -0.46
CA VAL A 47 16.44 -5.38 -1.73
C VAL A 47 16.49 -3.90 -1.40
N ASP A 48 17.21 -3.13 -2.21
CA ASP A 48 17.21 -1.67 -2.12
C ASP A 48 15.83 -1.16 -2.48
N VAL A 49 15.09 -0.65 -1.49
CA VAL A 49 13.78 -0.03 -1.71
C VAL A 49 14.02 1.45 -1.99
N GLN A 50 13.82 1.88 -3.23
CA GLN A 50 13.68 3.30 -3.55
C GLN A 50 12.23 3.71 -3.26
N GLY A 51 11.99 4.30 -2.09
CA GLY A 51 10.62 4.63 -1.68
C GLY A 51 10.55 5.48 -0.43
N VAL A 52 11.29 6.59 -0.40
CA VAL A 52 11.17 7.59 0.67
C VAL A 52 10.07 8.58 0.27
N VAL A 53 9.12 8.82 1.16
CA VAL A 53 8.08 9.82 0.96
C VAL A 53 8.55 11.13 1.57
N GLU A 54 8.42 12.25 0.85
CA GLU A 54 8.69 13.56 1.45
C GLU A 54 7.44 14.09 2.16
N ARG A 55 7.59 14.52 3.42
CA ARG A 55 6.55 15.23 4.16
C ARG A 55 7.11 16.46 4.86
N GLY A 56 6.69 17.64 4.41
CA GLY A 56 7.11 18.92 5.01
C GLY A 56 8.63 19.13 5.01
N GLY A 57 9.32 18.70 3.94
CA GLY A 57 10.77 18.76 3.84
C GLY A 57 11.53 17.66 4.61
N PHE A 58 10.83 16.65 5.13
CA PHE A 58 11.44 15.48 5.76
C PHE A 58 11.26 14.25 4.88
N GLU A 59 12.35 13.54 4.67
CA GLU A 59 12.36 12.18 4.16
C GLU A 59 11.78 11.22 5.21
N MET A 60 10.75 10.46 4.82
CA MET A 60 9.99 9.57 5.69
C MET A 60 9.86 8.17 5.09
N ASP A 61 9.99 7.16 5.93
CA ASP A 61 9.54 5.79 5.67
C ASP A 61 8.05 5.66 6.05
N ASN A 62 7.27 4.93 5.24
CA ASN A 62 5.91 4.54 5.57
C ASN A 62 5.84 3.06 5.96
N GLU A 63 5.47 2.79 7.20
CA GLU A 63 5.16 1.46 7.70
C GLU A 63 3.64 1.26 7.72
N ALA A 64 3.14 0.35 6.89
CA ALA A 64 1.73 0.01 6.81
C ALA A 64 1.46 -1.43 7.31
N ASN A 65 0.51 -1.56 8.23
CA ASN A 65 -0.05 -2.83 8.64
C ASN A 65 -1.34 -3.10 7.86
N CYS A 66 -1.36 -4.21 7.13
CA CYS A 66 -2.48 -4.57 6.26
C CYS A 66 -3.04 -5.96 6.57
N ARG A 67 -4.35 -6.13 6.45
CA ARG A 67 -5.02 -7.44 6.41
C ARG A 67 -5.36 -7.80 4.98
N PHE A 68 -4.72 -8.84 4.47
CA PHE A 68 -5.02 -9.38 3.16
C PHE A 68 -6.12 -10.43 3.29
N SER A 69 -7.21 -10.25 2.54
CA SER A 69 -8.35 -11.16 2.50
C SER A 69 -8.44 -11.78 1.11
N PHE A 70 -8.46 -13.11 1.06
CA PHE A 70 -8.55 -13.89 -0.17
C PHE A 70 -9.77 -14.80 -0.10
N VAL A 71 -10.62 -14.74 -1.12
CA VAL A 71 -11.67 -15.74 -1.35
C VAL A 71 -11.20 -16.69 -2.42
N LEU A 72 -11.21 -17.99 -2.13
CA LEU A 72 -10.72 -19.04 -3.03
C LEU A 72 -11.86 -19.94 -3.48
N GLU A 73 -11.86 -20.30 -4.76
CA GLU A 73 -12.75 -21.30 -5.33
C GLU A 73 -11.97 -22.43 -6.01
N LYS A 74 -12.52 -23.65 -5.94
CA LYS A 74 -12.04 -24.79 -6.72
C LYS A 74 -12.95 -25.00 -7.93
N ARG A 75 -12.46 -24.75 -9.14
CA ARG A 75 -13.19 -24.91 -10.41
C ARG A 75 -12.49 -25.96 -11.28
N LYS A 76 -13.21 -26.97 -11.76
CA LYS A 76 -12.67 -28.05 -12.62
C LYS A 76 -11.35 -28.64 -12.09
N GLY A 77 -11.26 -28.87 -10.78
CA GLY A 77 -10.07 -29.40 -10.12
C GLY A 77 -9.01 -28.38 -9.72
N LYS A 78 -9.05 -27.14 -10.25
CA LYS A 78 -8.07 -26.07 -9.99
C LYS A 78 -8.55 -25.10 -8.90
N ARG A 79 -7.73 -24.88 -7.87
CA ARG A 79 -7.96 -23.82 -6.87
C ARG A 79 -7.39 -22.49 -7.36
N GLY A 80 -8.11 -21.40 -7.11
CA GLY A 80 -7.67 -20.06 -7.46
C GLY A 80 -8.41 -19.01 -6.64
N VAL A 81 -7.80 -17.84 -6.48
CA VAL A 81 -8.42 -16.66 -5.86
C VAL A 81 -9.47 -16.09 -6.82
N VAL A 82 -10.65 -15.78 -6.31
CA VAL A 82 -11.75 -15.11 -7.05
C VAL A 82 -12.02 -13.70 -6.53
N VAL A 83 -11.71 -13.43 -5.27
CA VAL A 83 -11.72 -12.08 -4.70
C VAL A 83 -10.45 -11.88 -3.89
N TYR A 84 -9.81 -10.74 -4.12
CA TYR A 84 -8.70 -10.26 -3.30
C TYR A 84 -8.99 -8.84 -2.84
N THR A 85 -8.86 -8.60 -1.54
CA THR A 85 -8.89 -7.26 -0.99
C THR A 85 -7.89 -7.12 0.15
N LEU A 86 -7.53 -5.88 0.46
CA LEU A 86 -6.70 -5.56 1.60
C LEU A 86 -7.29 -4.38 2.36
N LEU A 87 -7.17 -4.43 3.67
CA LEU A 87 -7.56 -3.35 4.56
C LEU A 87 -6.31 -2.83 5.27
N PHE A 88 -6.11 -1.52 5.25
CA PHE A 88 -5.08 -0.86 6.05
C PHE A 88 -5.60 -0.75 7.48
N ASP A 89 -4.92 -1.41 8.40
CA ASP A 89 -5.23 -1.35 9.82
C ASP A 89 -4.57 -0.14 10.49
N LYS A 90 -3.33 0.17 10.08
CA LYS A 90 -2.53 1.25 10.64
C LYS A 90 -1.38 1.61 9.71
N ASP A 91 -1.21 2.91 9.49
CA ASP A 91 -0.04 3.47 8.84
C ASP A 91 0.78 4.28 9.85
N LYS A 92 2.08 4.39 9.61
CA LYS A 92 3.01 5.15 10.44
C LYS A 92 4.11 5.74 9.55
N MET A 93 4.26 7.05 9.61
CA MET A 93 5.39 7.75 9.01
C MET A 93 6.54 7.87 10.01
N VAL A 94 7.75 7.51 9.60
CA VAL A 94 8.96 7.57 10.42
C VAL A 94 10.03 8.38 9.69
N PRO A 95 10.62 9.42 10.28
CA PRO A 95 11.74 10.12 9.65
C PRO A 95 12.90 9.16 9.35
N VAL A 96 13.39 9.17 8.11
CA VAL A 96 14.51 8.32 7.66
C VAL A 96 15.79 8.71 8.41
N SER A 97 16.00 10.03 8.60
CA SER A 97 17.17 10.56 9.30
C SER A 97 17.02 10.37 10.82
N PRO A 98 17.87 9.55 11.46
CA PRO A 98 17.81 9.35 12.91
C PRO A 98 18.07 10.66 13.66
N GLY A 99 17.24 10.99 14.65
CA GLY A 99 17.38 12.19 15.48
C GLY A 99 16.72 13.46 14.93
N ARG A 100 16.12 13.40 13.73
CA ARG A 100 15.19 14.43 13.28
C ARG A 100 13.79 14.13 13.81
N GLU A 101 13.25 15.04 14.61
CA GLU A 101 11.84 14.98 15.04
C GLU A 101 10.95 15.70 14.04
N TYR A 102 9.92 15.00 13.58
CA TYR A 102 8.82 15.60 12.84
C TYR A 102 7.65 15.82 13.79
N VAL A 103 7.39 17.09 14.12
CA VAL A 103 6.37 17.45 15.11
C VAL A 103 5.09 17.89 14.41
N ILE A 104 4.00 17.18 14.69
CA ILE A 104 2.66 17.59 14.29
C ILE A 104 2.03 18.32 15.46
N LEU A 105 1.69 19.58 15.26
CA LEU A 105 1.01 20.39 16.28
C LEU A 105 -0.34 19.73 16.64
N LYS A 106 -0.56 19.54 17.94
CA LYS A 106 -1.78 18.89 18.45
C LYS A 106 -3.06 19.61 18.02
N GLU A 107 -3.01 20.93 17.97
CA GLU A 107 -4.12 21.78 17.49
C GLU A 107 -4.46 21.48 16.03
N GLU A 108 -3.45 21.28 15.18
CA GLU A 108 -3.63 20.91 13.78
C GLU A 108 -4.20 19.50 13.65
N ALA A 109 -3.59 18.53 14.35
CA ALA A 109 -4.07 17.15 14.36
C ALA A 109 -5.52 17.04 14.85
N SER A 110 -5.93 17.88 15.81
CA SER A 110 -7.28 17.82 16.39
C SER A 110 -8.41 18.06 15.37
N LYS A 111 -8.09 18.64 14.21
CA LYS A 111 -9.03 18.85 13.09
C LYS A 111 -9.43 17.56 12.37
N TYR A 112 -8.70 16.47 12.59
CA TYR A 112 -8.86 15.21 11.88
C TYR A 112 -9.38 14.07 12.78
N PRO A 113 -10.02 13.03 12.21
CA PRO A 113 -10.49 11.87 12.94
C PRO A 113 -9.36 11.19 13.75
N SER A 114 -9.70 10.66 14.93
CA SER A 114 -8.73 10.08 15.87
C SER A 114 -7.83 9.01 15.26
N GLY A 115 -8.35 8.18 14.36
CA GLY A 115 -7.60 7.10 13.73
C GLY A 115 -6.48 7.57 12.78
N TYR A 116 -6.61 8.76 12.18
CA TYR A 116 -5.70 9.22 11.12
C TYR A 116 -5.13 10.62 11.34
N ARG A 117 -5.41 11.26 12.48
CA ARG A 117 -5.06 12.67 12.69
C ARG A 117 -3.58 13.04 12.63
N TYR A 118 -2.71 12.07 12.84
CA TYR A 118 -1.27 12.27 12.73
C TYR A 118 -0.71 11.83 11.36
N MET A 119 -1.58 11.37 10.46
CA MET A 119 -1.28 11.01 9.07
C MET A 119 -1.78 12.06 8.06
N ALA A 120 -2.76 12.87 8.45
CA ALA A 120 -3.36 13.93 7.63
C ALA A 120 -2.42 15.13 7.46
#